data_AF-A0A5P1F8V3-F1
#
_entry.id   AF-A0A5P1F8V3-F1
#
_cell.length_a   1.000
_cell.length_b   1.000
_cell.length_c   1.000
_cell.angle_alpha   90.00
_cell.angle_beta   90.00
_cell.angle_gamma   90.00
#
_symmetry.space_group_name_H-M   'P 1'
#
loop_
_entity.id
_entity.type
_entity.pdbx_description
1 polymer ?
#
loop_
_entity_poly.entity_id
_entity_poly.type
_entity_poly.pdbx_seq_one_letter_code
_entity_poly.pdbx_strand_id
1 'polypeptide(L)'
;MSTAALNSPPLPRLRPSDPARSQAPAGRSSRWSLRATLSFPLRMASNAKSFELNCCAGEDRDLSTSALAGGLADCLDDSPPPQLEAELKRREPSIATMLTNIGNSFDPYGALSTPLYQTSTFNQPSATEYGPYDYTRTGNPTRDVLQSLMAKLEKADAAFCFTSGMSALTTVTKLVEPGQEIVAGDDIYGGSDRLLQLVRKRGVVVKQVNTCDLSEVSSAISPMTKLVWLESPTNPRLQIADIRKIIEIAHSQGALVMVDNSIMSPVLSLPLELGADIVMESATKFVSGHSDLMAGILAVKGESLSEAIAFLQNAEGNGLAPFDCWLCLRGIKTMALRVEKQQVHHNPNF
;
A
#
# COMPACT_ATOMS: atom_id res chain seq x y z
N MET A 1 29.91 37.44 -37.74
CA MET A 1 28.67 37.61 -38.52
C MET A 1 27.49 37.59 -37.56
N SER A 2 26.70 38.67 -37.60
CA SER A 2 25.34 38.87 -37.09
C SER A 2 25.04 38.63 -35.60
N THR A 3 25.05 39.73 -34.84
CA THR A 3 24.17 39.98 -33.69
C THR A 3 22.88 40.63 -34.19
N ALA A 4 21.72 40.03 -33.91
CA ALA A 4 20.42 40.68 -34.08
C ALA A 4 19.55 40.41 -32.85
N ALA A 5 19.18 41.50 -32.18
CA ALA A 5 18.26 41.56 -31.05
C ALA A 5 16.81 41.39 -31.52
N LEU A 6 15.99 40.71 -30.70
CA LEU A 6 14.53 40.84 -30.77
C LEU A 6 13.95 40.99 -29.36
N ASN A 7 13.18 42.07 -29.23
CA ASN A 7 12.51 42.59 -28.04
C ASN A 7 11.45 41.64 -27.48
N SER A 8 11.35 41.56 -26.15
CA SER A 8 10.16 41.06 -25.43
C SER A 8 9.56 42.19 -24.58
N PRO A 9 8.22 42.36 -24.52
CA PRO A 9 7.57 43.43 -23.77
C PRO A 9 7.51 43.14 -22.25
N PRO A 10 7.43 44.17 -21.38
CA PRO A 10 7.46 43.98 -19.94
C PRO A 10 6.10 43.54 -19.37
N LEU A 11 6.15 42.60 -18.41
CA LEU A 11 5.02 42.14 -17.60
C LEU A 11 4.54 43.24 -16.62
N PRO A 12 3.22 43.33 -16.31
CA PRO A 12 2.71 44.33 -15.39
C PRO A 12 3.04 44.00 -13.92
N ARG A 13 3.54 45.00 -13.19
CA ARG A 13 3.79 44.95 -11.74
C ARG A 13 2.47 45.06 -10.97
N LEU A 14 2.18 44.08 -10.13
CA LEU A 14 1.13 44.16 -9.11
C LEU A 14 1.58 45.09 -7.97
N ARG A 15 0.74 46.07 -7.62
CA ARG A 15 0.96 46.98 -6.47
C ARG A 15 0.51 46.31 -5.17
N PRO A 16 1.19 46.55 -4.04
CA PRO A 16 0.73 46.12 -2.72
C PRO A 16 -0.40 47.02 -2.22
N SER A 17 -1.44 46.43 -1.63
CA SER A 17 -2.51 47.16 -0.94
C SER A 17 -2.20 47.23 0.57
N ASP A 18 -2.19 48.46 1.09
CA ASP A 18 -2.01 48.82 2.50
C ASP A 18 -3.15 48.32 3.42
N PRO A 19 -2.87 48.11 4.73
CA PRO A 19 -3.86 47.70 5.73
C PRO A 19 -4.51 48.92 6.39
N ALA A 20 -5.85 49.00 6.39
CA ALA A 20 -6.58 50.01 7.15
C ALA A 20 -7.65 49.41 8.06
N ARG A 21 -7.57 49.84 9.32
CA ARG A 21 -8.46 49.62 10.47
C ARG A 21 -9.97 49.70 10.16
N SER A 22 -10.76 48.88 10.86
CA SER A 22 -11.99 49.36 11.50
C SER A 22 -12.33 48.53 12.75
N GLN A 23 -13.06 49.17 13.66
CA GLN A 23 -13.17 48.89 15.09
C GLN A 23 -14.21 47.80 15.44
N ALA A 24 -14.01 47.20 16.62
CA ALA A 24 -14.93 46.28 17.30
C ALA A 24 -16.26 46.92 17.71
N PRO A 25 -17.27 46.09 18.03
CA PRO A 25 -17.87 46.22 19.35
C PRO A 25 -17.97 44.89 20.12
N ALA A 26 -17.92 45.04 21.44
CA ALA A 26 -17.96 44.00 22.46
C ALA A 26 -19.24 43.15 22.42
N GLY A 27 -19.09 41.83 22.59
CA GLY A 27 -20.19 40.87 22.66
C GLY A 27 -19.88 39.69 23.58
N ARG A 28 -20.29 39.83 24.85
CA ARG A 28 -20.65 38.81 25.86
C ARG A 28 -19.99 37.43 25.80
N SER A 29 -19.12 37.19 26.79
CA SER A 29 -18.78 35.87 27.31
C SER A 29 -19.98 35.25 28.05
N SER A 30 -20.45 34.08 27.61
CA SER A 30 -21.30 33.20 28.42
C SER A 30 -20.54 31.90 28.71
N ARG A 31 -19.94 31.85 29.91
CA ARG A 31 -19.51 30.61 30.54
C ARG A 31 -20.76 29.79 30.87
N TRP A 32 -20.92 28.63 30.25
CA TRP A 32 -21.85 27.62 30.72
C TRP A 32 -21.07 26.62 31.58
N SER A 33 -21.18 26.79 32.90
CA SER A 33 -20.82 25.76 33.87
C SER A 33 -22.06 24.89 34.12
N LEU A 34 -22.03 23.64 33.66
CA LEU A 34 -22.99 22.62 34.07
C LEU A 34 -22.25 21.60 34.95
N ARG A 35 -22.36 21.79 36.26
CA ARG A 35 -22.23 20.70 37.23
C ARG A 35 -23.50 19.87 37.14
N ALA A 36 -23.38 18.63 36.69
CA ALA A 36 -24.41 17.61 36.87
C ALA A 36 -23.76 16.42 37.60
N THR A 37 -23.94 16.38 38.91
CA THR A 37 -23.78 15.18 39.72
C THR A 37 -25.00 14.30 39.46
N LEU A 38 -24.81 13.20 38.74
CA LEU A 38 -25.79 12.12 38.63
C LEU A 38 -25.15 10.85 39.19
N SER A 39 -25.58 10.50 40.39
CA SER A 39 -25.29 9.23 41.05
C SER A 39 -26.30 8.19 40.56
N PHE A 40 -25.84 7.15 39.88
CA PHE A 40 -26.62 5.93 39.62
C PHE A 40 -25.83 4.71 40.11
N PRO A 41 -26.49 3.72 40.75
CA PRO A 41 -25.81 2.58 41.35
C PRO A 41 -25.41 1.55 40.30
N LEU A 42 -24.12 1.18 40.28
CA LEU A 42 -23.61 0.02 39.55
C LEU A 42 -24.10 -1.26 40.22
N ARG A 43 -24.89 -2.07 39.50
CA ARG A 43 -24.98 -3.52 39.73
C ARG A 43 -24.29 -4.20 38.55
N MET A 44 -23.00 -4.52 38.72
CA MET A 44 -22.29 -5.42 37.81
C MET A 44 -22.47 -6.85 38.32
N ALA A 45 -23.16 -7.67 37.52
CA ALA A 45 -23.09 -9.13 37.62
C ALA A 45 -21.78 -9.57 36.95
N SER A 46 -20.83 -10.05 37.74
CA SER A 46 -19.56 -10.59 37.28
C SER A 46 -19.73 -12.01 36.74
N ASN A 47 -19.70 -12.19 35.43
CA ASN A 47 -19.32 -13.46 34.81
C ASN A 47 -17.86 -13.31 34.34
N ALA A 48 -16.93 -13.43 35.28
CA ALA A 48 -15.51 -13.50 34.97
C ALA A 48 -15.21 -14.93 34.46
N LYS A 49 -15.06 -15.08 33.14
CA LYS A 49 -14.27 -16.19 32.59
C LYS A 49 -12.82 -15.87 32.88
N SER A 50 -12.20 -16.68 33.73
CA SER A 50 -10.78 -16.61 34.09
C SER A 50 -9.91 -16.66 32.85
N PHE A 51 -9.13 -15.60 32.64
CA PHE A 51 -8.05 -15.56 31.66
C PHE A 51 -6.82 -16.18 32.35
N GLU A 52 -6.47 -17.41 32.00
CA GLU A 52 -5.24 -18.05 32.50
C GLU A 52 -4.04 -17.57 31.67
N LEU A 53 -3.24 -16.70 32.28
CA LEU A 53 -1.93 -16.33 31.78
C LEU A 53 -0.96 -17.46 32.17
N ASN A 54 -0.56 -18.29 31.21
CA ASN A 54 0.45 -19.32 31.44
C ASN A 54 1.85 -18.66 31.43
N CYS A 55 2.14 -17.91 32.49
CA CYS A 55 3.49 -17.42 32.77
C CYS A 55 4.13 -18.38 33.77
N CYS A 56 5.25 -18.99 33.38
CA CYS A 56 6.11 -19.77 34.27
C CYS A 56 6.40 -18.96 35.54
N ALA A 57 5.83 -19.42 36.66
CA ALA A 57 6.04 -18.81 37.96
C ALA A 57 7.40 -19.24 38.51
N GLY A 58 8.22 -18.24 38.86
CA GLY A 58 9.40 -18.43 39.71
C GLY A 58 10.66 -17.76 39.18
N GLU A 59 10.74 -16.44 39.29
CA GLU A 59 11.94 -15.69 39.73
C GLU A 59 11.62 -14.19 39.68
N ASP A 60 11.74 -13.50 40.82
CA ASP A 60 11.55 -12.06 40.95
C ASP A 60 12.50 -11.32 40.00
N ARG A 61 11.95 -10.61 39.01
CA ARG A 61 12.72 -9.71 38.15
C ARG A 61 12.50 -8.28 38.60
N ASP A 62 13.56 -7.71 39.15
CA ASP A 62 13.68 -6.30 39.50
C ASP A 62 13.52 -5.41 38.25
N LEU A 63 12.58 -4.46 38.30
CA LEU A 63 12.28 -3.52 37.23
C LEU A 63 13.22 -2.32 37.32
N SER A 64 14.46 -2.50 36.86
CA SER A 64 15.38 -1.38 36.59
C SER A 64 16.00 -1.51 35.19
N THR A 65 15.22 -1.13 34.18
CA THR A 65 15.73 -0.92 32.82
C THR A 65 16.54 0.36 32.74
N SER A 66 17.86 0.23 32.67
CA SER A 66 18.70 1.08 31.80
C SER A 66 20.06 0.43 31.53
N ALA A 67 20.31 0.14 30.25
CA ALA A 67 21.62 0.09 29.61
C ALA A 67 22.80 -0.54 30.38
N LEU A 68 22.94 -1.87 30.34
CA LEU A 68 24.23 -2.56 30.39
C LEU A 68 24.13 -3.88 29.61
N ALA A 69 24.21 -3.80 28.27
CA ALA A 69 24.53 -4.97 27.45
C ALA A 69 26.06 -5.13 27.49
N GLY A 70 26.54 -5.82 28.51
CA GLY A 70 27.97 -6.09 28.70
C GLY A 70 28.20 -7.00 29.89
N GLY A 71 28.16 -8.32 29.67
CA GLY A 71 28.59 -9.32 30.64
C GLY A 71 27.51 -10.29 31.10
N LEU A 72 27.02 -11.14 30.19
CA LEU A 72 26.49 -12.47 30.53
C LEU A 72 26.42 -13.36 29.26
N ALA A 73 27.58 -13.53 28.60
CA ALA A 73 27.68 -14.29 27.35
C ALA A 73 28.37 -15.65 27.51
N ASP A 74 28.62 -16.11 28.74
CA ASP A 74 29.14 -17.45 29.01
C ASP A 74 28.17 -18.19 29.91
N CYS A 75 27.74 -19.38 29.48
CA CYS A 75 26.75 -20.27 30.09
C CYS A 75 25.30 -20.00 29.64
N LEU A 76 24.98 -20.41 28.41
CA LEU A 76 23.81 -21.21 28.00
C LEU A 76 23.91 -21.36 26.48
N ASP A 77 24.37 -22.53 26.01
CA ASP A 77 24.27 -22.91 24.60
C ASP A 77 22.79 -23.27 24.32
N ASP A 78 21.99 -22.23 24.12
CA ASP A 78 20.57 -22.31 23.75
C ASP A 78 20.39 -22.48 22.23
N SER A 79 21.41 -23.01 21.54
CA SER A 79 21.31 -23.33 20.12
C SER A 79 20.24 -24.43 19.94
N PRO A 80 19.18 -24.19 19.14
CA PRO A 80 18.16 -25.19 18.94
C PRO A 80 18.79 -26.46 18.33
N PRO A 81 18.29 -27.67 18.65
CA PRO A 81 18.81 -28.90 18.09
C PRO A 81 18.91 -28.81 16.55
N PRO A 82 19.95 -29.36 15.90
CA PRO A 82 20.19 -29.19 14.46
C PRO A 82 18.99 -29.56 13.56
N GLN A 83 18.15 -30.47 14.05
CA GLN A 83 16.90 -30.88 13.41
C GLN A 83 15.82 -29.80 13.49
N LEU A 84 15.70 -29.11 14.64
CA LEU A 84 14.81 -27.97 14.84
C LEU A 84 15.30 -26.74 14.07
N GLU A 85 16.61 -26.49 13.98
CA GLU A 85 17.17 -25.46 13.08
C GLU A 85 16.85 -25.74 11.61
N ALA A 86 16.99 -26.99 11.17
CA ALA A 86 16.66 -27.40 9.81
C ALA A 86 15.14 -27.35 9.54
N GLU A 87 14.30 -27.56 10.54
CA GLU A 87 12.84 -27.51 10.44
C GLU A 87 12.31 -26.05 10.50
N LEU A 88 12.91 -25.19 11.33
CA LEU A 88 12.65 -23.75 11.39
C LEU A 88 13.11 -23.02 10.12
N LYS A 89 14.23 -23.42 9.51
CA LYS A 89 14.67 -22.91 8.19
C LYS A 89 13.73 -23.29 7.05
N ARG A 90 12.81 -24.25 7.25
CA ARG A 90 11.93 -24.79 6.21
C ARG A 90 10.52 -24.22 6.20
N ARG A 91 10.08 -23.52 7.25
CA ARG A 91 8.74 -22.92 7.29
C ARG A 91 8.82 -21.45 6.93
N GLU A 92 8.03 -21.07 5.94
CA GLU A 92 7.86 -19.66 5.61
C GLU A 92 7.27 -18.93 6.83
N PRO A 93 7.83 -17.76 7.21
CA PRO A 93 7.31 -16.99 8.33
C PRO A 93 5.86 -16.59 8.10
N SER A 94 5.10 -16.50 9.20
CA SER A 94 3.72 -15.98 9.14
C SER A 94 3.70 -14.54 8.59
N ILE A 95 2.58 -14.12 8.01
CA ILE A 95 2.39 -12.73 7.57
C ILE A 95 2.69 -11.75 8.70
N ALA A 96 2.18 -11.98 9.92
CA ALA A 96 2.47 -11.12 11.08
C ALA A 96 3.98 -11.01 11.38
N THR A 97 4.71 -12.10 11.22
CA THR A 97 6.18 -12.12 11.35
C THR A 97 6.84 -11.31 10.24
N MET A 98 6.42 -11.47 8.99
CA MET A 98 6.97 -10.73 7.85
C MET A 98 6.72 -9.22 7.97
N LEU A 99 5.52 -8.81 8.40
CA LEU A 99 5.14 -7.41 8.57
C LEU A 99 6.02 -6.67 9.60
N THR A 100 6.52 -7.37 10.61
CA THR A 100 7.30 -6.78 11.71
C THR A 100 8.82 -6.90 11.50
N ASN A 101 9.28 -7.93 10.79
CA ASN A 101 10.70 -8.23 10.57
C ASN A 101 11.19 -7.75 9.19
N ILE A 102 11.19 -6.44 9.01
CA ILE A 102 11.68 -5.78 7.79
C ILE A 102 13.20 -5.60 7.92
N GLY A 103 13.97 -6.32 7.08
CA GLY A 103 15.43 -6.25 7.09
C GLY A 103 15.97 -5.01 6.37
N ASN A 104 16.98 -4.35 6.96
CA ASN A 104 17.67 -3.19 6.40
C ASN A 104 19.17 -3.48 6.20
N SER A 105 19.51 -4.62 5.60
CA SER A 105 20.91 -5.07 5.47
C SER A 105 21.83 -4.11 4.67
N PHE A 106 21.25 -3.16 3.95
CA PHE A 106 21.97 -2.13 3.22
C PHE A 106 22.45 -0.96 4.10
N ASP A 107 21.89 -0.79 5.30
CA ASP A 107 22.24 0.32 6.19
C ASP A 107 23.57 0.04 6.90
N PRO A 108 24.61 0.89 6.73
CA PRO A 108 25.93 0.65 7.31
C PRO A 108 25.96 0.74 8.84
N TYR A 109 24.92 1.29 9.47
CA TYR A 109 24.82 1.43 10.92
C TYR A 109 23.99 0.32 11.59
N GLY A 110 23.41 -0.59 10.81
CA GLY A 110 22.58 -1.68 11.35
C GLY A 110 21.26 -1.20 11.97
N ALA A 111 20.65 -0.15 11.43
CA ALA A 111 19.39 0.39 11.94
C ALA A 111 18.25 -0.64 11.86
N LEU A 112 17.60 -0.88 13.00
CA LEU A 112 16.46 -1.81 13.10
C LEU A 112 15.21 -1.29 12.39
N SER A 113 15.01 0.03 12.38
CA SER A 113 13.98 0.66 11.56
C SER A 113 14.58 1.16 10.26
N THR A 114 13.82 1.04 9.17
CA THR A 114 14.24 1.49 7.86
C THR A 114 14.57 2.99 7.88
N PRO A 115 15.80 3.40 7.53
CA PRO A 115 16.14 4.81 7.44
C PRO A 115 15.33 5.52 6.35
N LEU A 116 15.05 6.81 6.57
CA LEU A 116 14.38 7.67 5.60
C LEU A 116 15.43 8.34 4.69
N TYR A 117 15.46 7.95 3.42
CA TYR A 117 16.33 8.57 2.40
C TYR A 117 15.62 9.76 1.74
N GLN A 118 15.53 10.87 2.47
CA GLN A 118 14.94 12.12 2.00
C GLN A 118 15.92 12.94 1.13
N THR A 119 16.26 12.41 -0.04
CA THR A 119 17.13 13.05 -1.03
C THR A 119 16.56 12.89 -2.43
N SER A 120 16.98 13.74 -3.37
CA SER A 120 16.63 13.62 -4.79
C SER A 120 17.66 12.85 -5.60
N THR A 121 18.95 12.93 -5.24
CA THR A 121 20.07 12.37 -6.02
C THR A 121 21.08 11.69 -5.11
N PHE A 122 21.90 10.82 -5.71
CA PHE A 122 22.91 10.01 -5.04
C PHE A 122 24.27 10.19 -5.73
N ASN A 123 25.35 10.28 -4.95
CA ASN A 123 26.69 10.35 -5.51
C ASN A 123 27.01 9.08 -6.30
N GLN A 124 27.52 9.26 -7.52
CA GLN A 124 27.95 8.15 -8.37
C GLN A 124 29.42 7.79 -8.08
N PRO A 125 29.81 6.51 -8.19
CA PRO A 125 31.19 6.09 -8.01
C PRO A 125 32.17 6.82 -8.95
N SER A 126 31.76 7.05 -10.20
CA SER A 126 32.53 7.80 -11.19
C SER A 126 31.62 8.40 -12.27
N ALA A 127 32.19 9.08 -13.27
CA ALA A 127 31.43 9.60 -14.41
C ALA A 127 30.96 8.51 -15.39
N THR A 128 31.49 7.29 -15.29
CA THR A 128 31.22 6.17 -16.21
C THR A 128 30.58 4.96 -15.54
N GLU A 129 30.48 4.97 -14.21
CA GLU A 129 29.89 3.88 -13.42
C GLU A 129 28.70 4.39 -12.63
N TYR A 130 27.62 3.62 -12.63
CA TYR A 130 26.41 3.94 -11.89
C TYR A 130 26.36 3.18 -10.57
N GLY A 131 26.04 3.90 -9.50
CA GLY A 131 25.68 3.29 -8.22
C GLY A 131 24.31 2.60 -8.30
N PRO A 132 23.87 1.93 -7.22
CA PRO A 132 22.55 1.30 -7.16
C PRO A 132 21.40 2.31 -7.28
N TYR A 133 21.64 3.57 -6.94
CA TYR A 133 20.70 4.67 -7.08
C TYR A 133 21.37 5.85 -7.76
N ASP A 134 20.65 6.50 -8.67
CA ASP A 134 21.04 7.75 -9.30
C ASP A 134 20.13 8.90 -8.85
N TYR A 135 18.82 8.69 -8.93
CA TYR A 135 17.79 9.68 -8.75
C TYR A 135 16.54 9.04 -8.12
N THR A 136 15.99 9.68 -7.08
CA THR A 136 14.88 9.13 -6.28
C THR A 136 13.61 8.81 -7.09
N ARG A 137 13.40 9.47 -8.23
CA ARG A 137 12.31 9.11 -9.15
C ARG A 137 12.50 7.68 -9.69
N THR A 138 13.71 7.33 -10.12
CA THR A 138 14.08 6.00 -10.62
C THR A 138 14.06 4.95 -9.51
N GLY A 139 14.76 5.22 -8.40
CA GLY A 139 14.90 4.28 -7.28
C GLY A 139 15.26 4.99 -5.99
N ASN A 140 14.82 4.46 -4.84
CA ASN A 140 15.15 5.03 -3.53
C ASN A 140 15.20 3.91 -2.47
N PRO A 141 16.23 3.87 -1.59
CA PRO A 141 16.37 2.79 -0.61
C PRO A 141 15.13 2.57 0.28
N THR A 142 14.49 3.64 0.74
CA THR A 142 13.29 3.53 1.58
C THR A 142 12.10 2.96 0.80
N ARG A 143 11.95 3.34 -0.47
CA ARG A 143 10.90 2.80 -1.36
C ARG A 143 11.16 1.33 -1.70
N ASP A 144 12.41 0.98 -1.97
CA ASP A 144 12.80 -0.40 -2.32
C ASP A 144 12.51 -1.39 -1.19
N VAL A 145 12.69 -0.97 0.06
CA VAL A 145 12.31 -1.79 1.23
C VAL A 145 10.80 -2.06 1.23
N LEU A 146 9.97 -1.04 1.00
CA LEU A 146 8.52 -1.21 0.92
C LEU A 146 8.10 -2.10 -0.25
N GLN A 147 8.64 -1.85 -1.43
CA GLN A 147 8.40 -2.65 -2.64
C GLN A 147 8.79 -4.12 -2.40
N SER A 148 9.98 -4.37 -1.83
CA SER A 148 10.46 -5.71 -1.53
C SER A 148 9.58 -6.42 -0.50
N LEU A 149 9.10 -5.70 0.51
CA LEU A 149 8.18 -6.25 1.50
C LEU A 149 6.85 -6.64 0.86
N MET A 150 6.25 -5.74 0.06
CA MET A 150 4.97 -6.01 -0.58
C MET A 150 5.06 -7.14 -1.60
N ALA A 151 6.15 -7.23 -2.35
CA ALA A 151 6.37 -8.36 -3.26
C ALA A 151 6.40 -9.70 -2.49
N LYS A 152 7.07 -9.75 -1.33
CA LYS A 152 7.10 -10.95 -0.47
C LYS A 152 5.73 -11.28 0.11
N LEU A 153 4.98 -10.27 0.57
CA LEU A 153 3.65 -10.46 1.15
C LEU A 153 2.66 -11.02 0.11
N GLU A 154 2.65 -10.46 -1.10
CA GLU A 154 1.74 -10.83 -2.19
C GLU A 154 2.21 -12.06 -3.01
N LYS A 155 3.40 -12.62 -2.71
CA LYS A 155 4.06 -13.68 -3.53
C LYS A 155 4.36 -13.26 -4.98
N ALA A 156 4.61 -11.97 -5.15
CA ALA A 156 4.93 -11.36 -6.43
C ALA A 156 6.41 -11.49 -6.78
N ASP A 157 6.72 -11.35 -8.07
CA ASP A 157 8.11 -11.30 -8.53
C ASP A 157 8.69 -9.89 -8.36
N ALA A 158 7.84 -8.86 -8.48
CA ALA A 158 8.17 -7.48 -8.14
C ALA A 158 6.96 -6.74 -7.58
N ALA A 159 7.21 -5.64 -6.86
CA ALA A 159 6.16 -4.68 -6.52
C ALA A 159 6.63 -3.23 -6.70
N PHE A 160 5.68 -2.34 -6.92
CA PHE A 160 5.92 -0.96 -7.30
C PHE A 160 5.01 -0.03 -6.50
N CYS A 161 5.59 0.97 -5.83
CA CYS A 161 4.84 1.92 -5.01
C CYS A 161 4.59 3.23 -5.75
N PHE A 162 3.33 3.68 -5.78
CA PHE A 162 2.86 4.85 -6.52
C PHE A 162 2.28 5.91 -5.58
N THR A 163 2.29 7.16 -6.03
CA THR A 163 1.73 8.33 -5.32
C THR A 163 0.26 8.20 -4.91
N SER A 164 -0.51 7.33 -5.57
CA SER A 164 -1.88 6.99 -5.18
C SER A 164 -2.32 5.68 -5.84
N GLY A 165 -3.41 5.08 -5.34
CA GLY A 165 -4.05 3.95 -6.03
C GLY A 165 -4.49 4.30 -7.45
N MET A 166 -4.92 5.55 -7.70
CA MET A 166 -5.30 5.99 -9.04
C MET A 166 -4.09 6.10 -9.98
N SER A 167 -2.93 6.49 -9.47
CA SER A 167 -1.68 6.53 -10.24
C SER A 167 -1.28 5.11 -10.66
N ALA A 168 -1.36 4.16 -9.72
CA ALA A 168 -1.12 2.73 -9.99
C ALA A 168 -2.07 2.18 -11.07
N LEU A 169 -3.39 2.41 -10.92
CA LEU A 169 -4.39 1.99 -11.91
C LEU A 169 -4.16 2.63 -13.28
N THR A 170 -3.82 3.92 -13.31
CA THR A 170 -3.52 4.63 -14.55
C THR A 170 -2.35 3.96 -15.26
N THR A 171 -1.28 3.63 -14.55
CA THR A 171 -0.14 2.87 -15.09
C THR A 171 -0.56 1.51 -15.65
N VAL A 172 -1.40 0.73 -14.96
CA VAL A 172 -1.88 -0.56 -15.50
C VAL A 172 -2.69 -0.36 -16.78
N THR A 173 -3.53 0.66 -16.85
CA THR A 173 -4.31 0.90 -18.08
C THR A 173 -3.41 1.22 -19.27
N LYS A 174 -2.17 1.71 -19.07
CA LYS A 174 -1.21 2.02 -20.15
C LYS A 174 -0.63 0.78 -20.80
N LEU A 175 -0.84 -0.41 -20.23
CA LEU A 175 -0.52 -1.68 -20.88
C LEU A 175 -1.49 -2.03 -22.02
N VAL A 176 -2.59 -1.29 -22.14
CA VAL A 176 -3.64 -1.53 -23.15
C VAL A 176 -3.65 -0.40 -24.17
N GLU A 177 -3.37 -0.76 -25.41
CA GLU A 177 -3.25 0.14 -26.54
C GLU A 177 -4.63 0.54 -27.12
N PRO A 178 -4.75 1.69 -27.79
CA PRO A 178 -5.97 2.07 -28.50
C PRO A 178 -6.44 0.97 -29.48
N GLY A 179 -7.74 0.70 -29.51
CA GLY A 179 -8.35 -0.39 -30.27
C GLY A 179 -8.37 -1.75 -29.56
N GLN A 180 -7.65 -1.92 -28.45
CA GLN A 180 -7.75 -3.10 -27.59
C GLN A 180 -8.84 -2.94 -26.52
N GLU A 181 -9.15 -4.02 -25.81
CA GLU A 181 -10.26 -4.06 -24.87
C GLU A 181 -9.84 -4.30 -23.41
N ILE A 182 -10.54 -3.62 -22.51
CA ILE A 182 -10.57 -3.90 -21.06
C ILE A 182 -11.97 -4.41 -20.70
N VAL A 183 -12.04 -5.54 -20.00
CA VAL A 183 -13.25 -6.01 -19.33
C VAL A 183 -13.13 -5.66 -17.85
N ALA A 184 -14.09 -4.95 -17.29
CA ALA A 184 -14.08 -4.51 -15.89
C ALA A 184 -15.41 -4.82 -15.19
N GLY A 185 -15.41 -4.85 -13.85
CA GLY A 185 -16.65 -4.92 -13.08
C GLY A 185 -17.56 -3.70 -13.29
N ASP A 186 -18.86 -3.94 -13.29
CA ASP A 186 -19.89 -2.89 -13.23
C ASP A 186 -20.00 -2.29 -11.81
N ASP A 187 -19.75 -3.08 -10.77
CA ASP A 187 -19.48 -2.62 -9.40
C ASP A 187 -17.99 -2.47 -9.15
N ILE A 188 -17.52 -1.23 -9.11
CA ILE A 188 -16.13 -0.91 -8.85
C ILE A 188 -16.04 0.43 -8.15
N TYR A 189 -14.94 0.68 -7.45
CA TYR A 189 -14.67 1.98 -6.86
C TYR A 189 -14.93 3.14 -7.85
N GLY A 190 -15.72 4.15 -7.44
CA GLY A 190 -16.11 5.24 -8.34
C GLY A 190 -14.95 6.09 -8.91
N GLY A 191 -13.74 6.05 -8.31
CA GLY A 191 -12.54 6.59 -8.95
C GLY A 191 -12.09 5.76 -10.15
N SER A 192 -12.16 4.44 -10.05
CA SER A 192 -11.87 3.49 -11.12
C SER A 192 -12.83 3.67 -12.29
N ASP A 193 -14.14 3.81 -12.05
CA ASP A 193 -15.11 4.07 -13.12
C ASP A 193 -14.80 5.39 -13.87
N ARG A 194 -14.50 6.47 -13.14
CA ARG A 194 -14.08 7.75 -13.74
C ARG A 194 -12.80 7.62 -14.57
N LEU A 195 -11.83 6.82 -14.13
CA LEU A 195 -10.63 6.51 -14.91
C LEU A 195 -10.96 5.74 -16.18
N LEU A 196 -11.86 4.75 -16.12
CA LEU A 196 -12.31 4.02 -17.30
C LEU A 196 -12.96 4.95 -18.34
N GLN A 197 -13.64 6.02 -17.92
CA GLN A 197 -14.14 7.04 -18.86
C GLN A 197 -13.01 7.79 -19.59
N LEU A 198 -11.87 8.04 -18.94
CA LEU A 198 -10.69 8.62 -19.59
C LEU A 198 -10.02 7.61 -20.53
N VAL A 199 -9.96 6.34 -20.13
CA VAL A 199 -9.42 5.25 -20.95
C VAL A 199 -10.20 5.08 -22.24
N ARG A 200 -11.54 5.17 -22.19
CA ARG A 200 -12.41 5.22 -23.38
C ARG A 200 -12.04 6.35 -24.33
N LYS A 201 -11.79 7.56 -23.80
CA LYS A 201 -11.37 8.72 -24.61
C LYS A 201 -9.98 8.56 -25.25
N ARG A 202 -9.12 7.69 -24.70
CA ARG A 202 -7.83 7.33 -25.29
C ARG A 202 -7.98 6.33 -26.46
N GLY A 203 -9.18 5.81 -26.71
CA GLY A 203 -9.46 4.87 -27.80
C GLY A 203 -9.43 3.39 -27.39
N VAL A 204 -9.35 3.09 -26.10
CA VAL A 204 -9.50 1.71 -25.58
C VAL A 204 -10.98 1.39 -25.41
N VAL A 205 -11.40 0.21 -25.84
CA VAL A 205 -12.77 -0.27 -25.65
C VAL A 205 -12.91 -0.81 -24.22
N VAL A 206 -13.90 -0.33 -23.46
CA VAL A 206 -14.14 -0.80 -22.10
C VAL A 206 -15.53 -1.41 -21.99
N LYS A 207 -15.58 -2.70 -21.67
CA LYS A 207 -16.80 -3.49 -21.42
C LYS A 207 -16.96 -3.67 -19.91
N GLN A 208 -18.06 -3.20 -19.35
CA GLN A 208 -18.39 -3.39 -17.94
C GLN A 208 -19.43 -4.51 -17.81
N VAL A 209 -19.19 -5.45 -16.88
CA VAL A 209 -20.01 -6.66 -16.68
C VAL A 209 -20.20 -6.94 -15.20
N ASN A 210 -21.26 -7.69 -14.86
CA ASN A 210 -21.39 -8.25 -13.53
C ASN A 210 -20.36 -9.37 -13.33
N THR A 211 -19.32 -9.12 -12.52
CA THR A 211 -18.24 -10.10 -12.28
C THR A 211 -18.65 -11.31 -11.45
N CYS A 212 -19.84 -11.29 -10.85
CA CYS A 212 -20.42 -12.46 -10.19
C CYS A 212 -21.08 -13.43 -11.18
N ASP A 213 -21.35 -12.98 -12.42
CA ASP A 213 -21.92 -13.81 -13.48
C ASP A 213 -20.82 -14.22 -14.47
N LEU A 214 -20.36 -15.47 -14.35
CA LEU A 214 -19.32 -16.01 -15.23
C LEU A 214 -19.74 -16.05 -16.71
N SER A 215 -21.04 -16.13 -17.00
CA SER A 215 -21.53 -16.12 -18.37
C SER A 215 -21.43 -14.73 -19.02
N GLU A 216 -21.69 -13.68 -18.26
CA GLU A 216 -21.46 -12.29 -18.70
C GLU A 216 -19.97 -12.04 -18.92
N VAL A 217 -19.12 -12.45 -17.97
CA VAL A 217 -17.66 -12.33 -18.09
C VAL A 217 -17.15 -13.05 -19.33
N SER A 218 -17.53 -14.31 -19.52
CA SER A 218 -17.13 -15.10 -20.68
C SER A 218 -17.61 -14.51 -22.01
N SER A 219 -18.78 -13.86 -22.02
CA SER A 219 -19.33 -13.26 -23.25
C SER A 219 -18.66 -11.92 -23.60
N ALA A 220 -18.13 -11.21 -22.61
CA ALA A 220 -17.46 -9.93 -22.84
C ALA A 220 -15.99 -10.09 -23.27
N ILE A 221 -15.32 -11.15 -22.81
CA ILE A 221 -13.92 -11.43 -23.15
C ILE A 221 -13.84 -11.90 -24.61
N SER A 222 -12.90 -11.32 -25.35
CA SER A 222 -12.64 -11.61 -26.76
C SER A 222 -11.12 -11.69 -27.03
N PRO A 223 -10.68 -12.10 -28.23
CA PRO A 223 -9.26 -12.05 -28.60
C PRO A 223 -8.63 -10.64 -28.54
N MET A 224 -9.46 -9.59 -28.58
CA MET A 224 -9.03 -8.19 -28.45
C MET A 224 -8.90 -7.74 -26.98
N THR A 225 -9.41 -8.53 -26.04
CA THR A 225 -9.23 -8.28 -24.60
C THR A 225 -7.77 -8.45 -24.21
N LYS A 226 -7.24 -7.45 -23.50
CA LYS A 226 -5.85 -7.46 -22.97
C LYS A 226 -5.78 -7.31 -21.47
N LEU A 227 -6.83 -6.82 -20.84
CA LEU A 227 -6.93 -6.71 -19.41
C LEU A 227 -8.34 -7.05 -18.92
N VAL A 228 -8.42 -7.91 -17.92
CA VAL A 228 -9.59 -8.11 -17.07
C VAL A 228 -9.30 -7.48 -15.73
N TRP A 229 -10.11 -6.48 -15.34
CA TRP A 229 -9.96 -5.73 -14.11
C TRP A 229 -11.06 -6.10 -13.13
N LEU A 230 -10.67 -6.78 -12.05
CA LEU A 230 -11.55 -7.23 -10.98
C LEU A 230 -11.34 -6.41 -9.70
N GLU A 231 -12.39 -6.33 -8.89
CA GLU A 231 -12.37 -5.87 -7.49
C GLU A 231 -13.25 -6.86 -6.72
N SER A 232 -12.75 -7.46 -5.63
CA SER A 232 -13.51 -8.44 -4.86
C SER A 232 -13.00 -8.51 -3.40
N PRO A 233 -13.83 -8.16 -2.40
CA PRO A 233 -15.19 -7.64 -2.51
C PRO A 233 -15.25 -6.33 -3.28
N THR A 234 -16.35 -6.09 -4.00
CA THR A 234 -16.54 -4.84 -4.75
C THR A 234 -16.91 -3.67 -3.83
N ASN A 235 -16.59 -2.44 -4.24
CA ASN A 235 -17.04 -1.22 -3.57
C ASN A 235 -18.13 -0.52 -4.39
N PRO A 236 -19.33 -0.26 -3.82
CA PRO A 236 -19.72 -0.41 -2.41
C PRO A 236 -20.52 -1.68 -2.10
N ARG A 237 -20.91 -2.49 -3.09
CA ARG A 237 -21.91 -3.57 -2.87
C ARG A 237 -21.34 -4.82 -2.19
N LEU A 238 -20.02 -4.90 -1.99
CA LEU A 238 -19.30 -6.02 -1.37
C LEU A 238 -19.60 -7.37 -2.05
N GLN A 239 -19.76 -7.34 -3.38
CA GLN A 239 -19.99 -8.53 -4.18
C GLN A 239 -18.69 -9.32 -4.30
N ILE A 240 -18.79 -10.66 -4.32
CA ILE A 240 -17.65 -11.57 -4.35
C ILE A 240 -17.60 -12.25 -5.72
N ALA A 241 -16.51 -12.04 -6.44
CA ALA A 241 -16.26 -12.70 -7.72
C ALA A 241 -15.47 -14.00 -7.53
N ASP A 242 -15.73 -15.00 -8.38
CA ASP A 242 -14.89 -16.21 -8.46
C ASP A 242 -13.63 -15.91 -9.27
N ILE A 243 -12.64 -15.31 -8.59
CA ILE A 243 -11.38 -14.83 -9.19
C ILE A 243 -10.69 -15.93 -10.02
N ARG A 244 -10.60 -17.16 -9.49
CA ARG A 244 -9.89 -18.26 -10.17
C ARG A 244 -10.55 -18.62 -11.50
N LYS A 245 -11.88 -18.77 -11.53
CA LYS A 245 -12.58 -19.08 -12.80
C LYS A 245 -12.47 -17.96 -13.81
N ILE A 246 -12.54 -16.70 -13.37
CA ILE A 246 -12.38 -15.56 -14.28
C ILE A 246 -10.96 -15.52 -14.86
N ILE A 247 -9.94 -15.85 -14.05
CA ILE A 247 -8.56 -15.99 -14.52
C ILE A 247 -8.45 -17.03 -15.64
N GLU A 248 -9.01 -18.23 -15.43
CA GLU A 248 -9.00 -19.29 -16.44
C GLU A 248 -9.63 -18.82 -17.77
N ILE A 249 -10.77 -18.11 -17.70
CA ILE A 249 -11.43 -17.55 -18.89
C ILE A 249 -10.55 -16.50 -19.57
N ALA A 250 -10.00 -15.55 -18.81
CA ALA A 250 -9.18 -14.45 -19.33
C ALA A 250 -7.89 -14.96 -20.00
N HIS A 251 -7.18 -15.86 -19.32
CA HIS A 251 -5.94 -16.46 -19.80
C HIS A 251 -6.16 -17.32 -21.05
N SER A 252 -7.33 -17.94 -21.21
CA SER A 252 -7.68 -18.67 -22.44
C SER A 252 -7.67 -17.79 -23.71
N GLN A 253 -7.79 -16.47 -23.55
CA GLN A 253 -7.71 -15.47 -24.63
C GLN A 253 -6.41 -14.63 -24.57
N GLY A 254 -5.48 -14.98 -23.68
CA GLY A 254 -4.21 -14.26 -23.49
C GLY A 254 -4.36 -12.86 -22.90
N ALA A 255 -5.45 -12.59 -22.15
CA ALA A 255 -5.63 -11.33 -21.43
C ALA A 255 -4.98 -11.40 -20.04
N LEU A 256 -4.36 -10.30 -19.60
CA LEU A 256 -3.89 -10.16 -18.23
C LEU A 256 -5.07 -10.01 -17.27
N VAL A 257 -4.91 -10.43 -16.02
CA VAL A 257 -5.88 -10.23 -14.95
C VAL A 257 -5.26 -9.39 -13.84
N MET A 258 -5.89 -8.25 -13.58
CA MET A 258 -5.61 -7.43 -12.41
C MET A 258 -6.74 -7.55 -11.39
N VAL A 259 -6.37 -7.76 -10.12
CA VAL A 259 -7.31 -7.73 -9.00
C VAL A 259 -6.99 -6.55 -8.09
N ASP A 260 -7.94 -5.64 -7.90
CA ASP A 260 -7.90 -4.64 -6.83
C ASP A 260 -8.22 -5.35 -5.50
N ASN A 261 -7.18 -5.54 -4.68
CA ASN A 261 -7.20 -6.24 -3.41
C ASN A 261 -7.33 -5.27 -2.22
N SER A 262 -7.66 -3.99 -2.47
CA SER A 262 -7.61 -2.91 -1.47
C SER A 262 -8.44 -3.16 -0.22
N ILE A 263 -9.54 -3.93 -0.30
CA ILE A 263 -10.42 -4.25 0.84
C ILE A 263 -9.86 -5.41 1.67
N MET A 264 -9.25 -6.39 1.01
CA MET A 264 -8.80 -7.62 1.66
C MET A 264 -7.39 -7.48 2.22
N SER A 265 -6.51 -6.75 1.53
CA SER A 265 -5.06 -6.71 1.76
C SER A 265 -4.41 -8.12 1.63
N PRO A 266 -3.07 -8.24 1.60
CA PRO A 266 -2.41 -9.55 1.60
C PRO A 266 -2.69 -10.37 2.88
N VAL A 267 -3.28 -9.77 3.92
CA VAL A 267 -3.67 -10.48 5.15
C VAL A 267 -4.82 -11.45 4.91
N LEU A 268 -5.79 -11.11 4.03
CA LEU A 268 -7.02 -11.89 3.86
C LEU A 268 -7.13 -12.58 2.50
N SER A 269 -6.43 -12.11 1.48
CA SER A 269 -6.50 -12.64 0.12
C SER A 269 -5.18 -12.43 -0.60
N LEU A 270 -4.71 -13.45 -1.31
CA LEU A 270 -3.50 -13.42 -2.15
C LEU A 270 -3.88 -13.74 -3.61
N PRO A 271 -4.41 -12.78 -4.40
CA PRO A 271 -4.89 -13.06 -5.74
C PRO A 271 -3.82 -13.58 -6.70
N LEU A 272 -2.54 -13.25 -6.51
CA LEU A 272 -1.45 -13.82 -7.32
C LEU A 272 -1.32 -15.34 -7.13
N GLU A 273 -1.61 -15.88 -5.94
CA GLU A 273 -1.66 -17.34 -5.72
C GLU A 273 -2.88 -17.99 -6.37
N LEU A 274 -3.91 -17.20 -6.70
CA LEU A 274 -5.07 -17.65 -7.48
C LEU A 274 -4.80 -17.61 -8.99
N GLY A 275 -3.67 -17.07 -9.42
CA GLY A 275 -3.25 -16.96 -10.82
C GLY A 275 -3.41 -15.57 -11.43
N ALA A 276 -3.70 -14.52 -10.65
CA ALA A 276 -3.72 -13.17 -11.19
C ALA A 276 -2.31 -12.73 -11.64
N ASP A 277 -2.24 -11.82 -12.60
CA ASP A 277 -0.97 -11.28 -13.11
C ASP A 277 -0.54 -10.02 -12.33
N ILE A 278 -1.52 -9.25 -11.87
CA ILE A 278 -1.32 -7.99 -11.14
C ILE A 278 -2.28 -7.94 -9.95
N VAL A 279 -1.75 -7.61 -8.77
CA VAL A 279 -2.54 -7.17 -7.62
C VAL A 279 -2.35 -5.67 -7.46
N MET A 280 -3.45 -4.93 -7.43
CA MET A 280 -3.46 -3.51 -7.08
C MET A 280 -3.93 -3.37 -5.63
N GLU A 281 -3.24 -2.55 -4.86
CA GLU A 281 -3.72 -2.08 -3.56
C GLU A 281 -3.67 -0.57 -3.45
N SER A 282 -4.77 0.04 -3.01
CA SER A 282 -4.77 1.38 -2.47
C SER A 282 -4.15 1.34 -1.07
N ALA A 283 -2.83 1.50 -1.00
CA ALA A 283 -2.10 1.51 0.27
C ALA A 283 -2.52 2.65 1.23
N THR A 284 -3.26 3.63 0.71
CA THR A 284 -4.05 4.61 1.48
C THR A 284 -4.96 3.97 2.53
N LYS A 285 -5.42 2.73 2.29
CA LYS A 285 -6.41 2.02 3.11
C LYS A 285 -5.74 1.18 4.19
N PHE A 286 -5.75 -0.15 4.08
CA PHE A 286 -5.32 -1.05 5.14
C PHE A 286 -3.80 -1.06 5.35
N VAL A 287 -3.02 -0.88 4.28
CA VAL A 287 -1.55 -0.87 4.30
C VAL A 287 -1.03 0.25 5.21
N SER A 288 -1.34 1.51 4.91
CA SER A 288 -1.08 2.63 5.84
C SER A 288 -1.90 2.46 7.11
N GLY A 289 -3.23 2.43 6.99
CA GLY A 289 -4.15 2.21 8.12
C GLY A 289 -4.38 3.40 9.04
N HIS A 290 -3.81 4.57 8.74
CA HIS A 290 -3.82 5.74 9.62
C HIS A 290 -4.44 7.01 8.99
N SER A 291 -4.96 6.91 7.76
CA SER A 291 -5.67 8.00 7.07
C SER A 291 -4.86 9.30 6.92
N ASP A 292 -3.54 9.18 6.79
CA ASP A 292 -2.58 10.30 6.82
C ASP A 292 -1.72 10.44 5.55
N LEU A 293 -1.89 9.55 4.57
CA LEU A 293 -1.17 9.57 3.29
C LEU A 293 -2.03 9.04 2.15
N MET A 294 -1.60 9.28 0.92
CA MET A 294 -2.10 8.56 -0.26
C MET A 294 -0.98 7.71 -0.85
N ALA A 295 -1.31 6.48 -1.20
CA ALA A 295 -0.40 5.55 -1.87
C ALA A 295 -1.17 4.50 -2.65
N GLY A 296 -0.52 3.97 -3.68
CA GLY A 296 -0.93 2.80 -4.44
C GLY A 296 0.23 1.81 -4.55
N ILE A 297 -0.07 0.53 -4.67
CA ILE A 297 0.93 -0.53 -4.83
C ILE A 297 0.46 -1.47 -5.93
N LEU A 298 1.37 -1.83 -6.84
CA LEU A 298 1.16 -2.92 -7.78
C LEU A 298 2.13 -4.04 -7.43
N ALA A 299 1.62 -5.23 -7.14
CA ALA A 299 2.41 -6.45 -7.03
C ALA A 299 2.19 -7.28 -8.29
N VAL A 300 3.27 -7.74 -8.92
CA VAL A 300 3.27 -8.21 -10.32
C VAL A 300 3.94 -9.58 -10.46
N LYS A 301 3.34 -10.45 -11.29
CA LYS A 301 3.93 -11.73 -11.69
C LYS A 301 4.57 -11.62 -13.08
N GLY A 302 5.78 -12.15 -13.23
CA GLY A 302 6.55 -12.17 -14.47
C GLY A 302 7.52 -11.00 -14.64
N GLU A 303 8.71 -11.32 -15.15
CA GLU A 303 9.81 -10.36 -15.39
C GLU A 303 9.44 -9.30 -16.43
N SER A 304 8.92 -9.71 -17.60
CA SER A 304 8.56 -8.78 -18.67
C SER A 304 7.49 -7.76 -18.24
N LEU A 305 6.49 -8.20 -17.46
CA LEU A 305 5.46 -7.30 -16.95
C LEU A 305 6.03 -6.36 -15.88
N SER A 306 6.95 -6.85 -15.05
CA SER A 306 7.66 -6.04 -14.06
C SER A 306 8.50 -4.94 -14.73
N GLU A 307 9.23 -5.26 -15.81
CA GLU A 307 9.99 -4.28 -16.58
C GLU A 307 9.09 -3.20 -17.19
N ALA A 308 7.95 -3.59 -17.75
CA ALA A 308 6.99 -2.65 -18.34
C ALA A 308 6.43 -1.68 -17.28
N ILE A 309 6.06 -2.18 -16.10
CA ILE A 309 5.57 -1.34 -15.00
C ILE A 309 6.68 -0.44 -14.45
N ALA A 310 7.91 -0.95 -14.28
CA ALA A 310 9.06 -0.17 -13.83
C ALA A 310 9.36 1.00 -14.78
N PHE A 311 9.35 0.72 -16.09
CA PHE A 311 9.54 1.73 -17.11
C PHE A 311 8.48 2.83 -17.02
N LEU A 312 7.20 2.46 -16.97
CA LEU A 312 6.09 3.41 -16.88
C LEU A 312 6.14 4.24 -15.59
N GLN A 313 6.40 3.62 -14.43
CA GLN A 313 6.52 4.32 -13.15
C GLN A 313 7.60 5.39 -13.20
N ASN A 314 8.77 5.05 -13.76
CA ASN A 314 9.89 5.98 -13.88
C ASN A 314 9.63 7.09 -14.90
N ALA A 315 9.10 6.73 -16.08
CA ALA A 315 8.84 7.65 -17.18
C ALA A 315 7.74 8.66 -16.87
N GLU A 316 6.65 8.24 -16.20
CA GLU A 316 5.57 9.13 -15.77
C GLU A 316 5.89 9.83 -14.44
N GLY A 317 6.93 9.39 -13.72
CA GLY A 317 7.39 10.02 -12.47
C GLY A 317 6.43 9.83 -11.30
N ASN A 318 5.67 8.73 -11.30
CA ASN A 318 4.60 8.48 -10.33
C ASN A 318 5.03 7.60 -9.15
N GLY A 319 6.33 7.38 -8.97
CA GLY A 319 6.88 6.65 -7.81
C GLY A 319 6.55 7.34 -6.48
N LEU A 320 6.22 6.56 -5.45
CA LEU A 320 5.89 7.06 -4.12
C LEU A 320 7.09 7.77 -3.47
N ALA A 321 6.83 8.87 -2.76
CA ALA A 321 7.86 9.65 -2.08
C ALA A 321 8.44 8.87 -0.87
N PRO A 322 9.73 9.08 -0.50
CA PRO A 322 10.38 8.33 0.57
C PRO A 322 9.68 8.46 1.93
N PHE A 323 9.16 9.64 2.26
CA PHE A 323 8.45 9.88 3.52
C PHE A 323 7.15 9.05 3.61
N ASP A 324 6.36 9.02 2.54
CA ASP A 324 5.13 8.21 2.50
C ASP A 324 5.46 6.71 2.49
N CYS A 325 6.56 6.31 1.84
CA CYS A 325 7.06 4.93 1.93
C CYS A 325 7.39 4.56 3.38
N TRP A 326 8.06 5.46 4.11
CA TRP A 326 8.40 5.26 5.52
C TRP A 326 7.14 5.18 6.41
N LEU A 327 6.13 6.02 6.16
CA LEU A 327 4.85 5.95 6.87
C LEU A 327 4.11 4.63 6.60
N CYS A 328 4.10 4.17 5.34
CA CYS A 328 3.57 2.84 4.99
C CYS A 328 4.32 1.73 5.73
N LEU A 329 5.65 1.72 5.71
CA LEU A 329 6.48 0.75 6.44
C LEU A 329 6.18 0.75 7.94
N ARG A 330 5.89 1.92 8.53
CA ARG A 330 5.46 2.04 9.92
C ARG A 330 4.04 1.47 10.14
N GLY A 331 3.09 1.82 9.27
CA GLY A 331 1.69 1.42 9.39
C GLY A 331 1.45 -0.07 9.16
N ILE A 332 2.19 -0.67 8.23
CA ILE A 332 2.11 -2.09 7.86
C ILE A 332 2.38 -3.02 9.04
N LYS A 333 3.27 -2.62 9.97
CA LYS A 333 3.63 -3.43 11.15
C LYS A 333 2.43 -3.80 12.03
N THR A 334 1.37 -3.00 12.01
CA THR A 334 0.14 -3.25 12.79
C THR A 334 -1.02 -3.75 11.92
N MET A 335 -0.81 -3.97 10.63
CA MET A 335 -1.87 -4.30 9.67
C MET A 335 -2.64 -5.56 10.05
N ALA A 336 -1.95 -6.66 10.37
CA ALA A 336 -2.62 -7.92 10.75
C ALA A 336 -3.55 -7.73 11.96
N LEU A 337 -3.09 -7.03 12.99
CA LEU A 337 -3.90 -6.75 14.20
C LEU A 337 -5.08 -5.83 13.91
N ARG A 338 -4.86 -4.79 13.08
CA ARG A 338 -5.92 -3.85 12.69
C ARG A 338 -7.00 -4.56 11.89
N VAL A 339 -6.61 -5.36 10.89
CA VAL A 339 -7.51 -6.13 10.03
C VAL A 339 -8.32 -7.12 10.87
N GLU A 340 -7.67 -7.92 11.71
CA GLU A 340 -8.35 -8.86 12.61
C GLU A 340 -9.41 -8.14 13.46
N LYS A 341 -9.03 -7.02 14.08
CA LYS A 341 -9.95 -6.25 14.92
C LYS A 341 -11.09 -5.61 14.13
N GLN A 342 -10.83 -5.18 12.91
CA GLN A 342 -11.85 -4.64 11.99
C GLN A 342 -12.84 -5.72 11.56
N GLN A 343 -12.41 -6.96 11.33
CA GLN A 343 -13.30 -8.08 11.04
C GLN A 343 -14.24 -8.36 12.23
N VAL A 344 -13.72 -8.35 13.47
CA VAL A 344 -14.53 -8.56 14.68
C VAL A 344 -15.53 -7.42 14.91
N HIS A 345 -15.15 -6.19 14.59
CA HIS A 345 -15.98 -4.99 14.82
C HIS A 345 -16.86 -4.60 13.63
N HIS A 346 -16.80 -5.33 12.51
CA HIS A 346 -17.64 -5.06 11.37
C HIS A 346 -19.11 -5.19 11.80
N ASN A 347 -19.78 -4.04 11.93
CA ASN A 347 -21.19 -3.98 12.24
C ASN A 347 -21.92 -3.82 10.90
N PRO A 348 -22.66 -4.83 10.42
CA PRO A 348 -23.37 -4.75 9.15
C PRO A 348 -24.50 -3.69 9.14
N ASN A 349 -24.77 -3.07 10.29
CA ASN A 349 -25.78 -2.01 10.45
C ASN A 349 -25.21 -0.58 10.42
N PHE A 350 -23.91 -0.40 10.13
CA PHE A 350 -23.28 0.92 9.97
C PHE A 350 -22.47 1.03 8.68
#